data_AF-A0A3M0XT56-F1
#
_entry.id   AF-A0A3M0XT56-F1
#
_cell.length_a   1.000
_cell.length_b   1.000
_cell.length_c   1.000
_cell.angle_alpha   90.00
_cell.angle_beta   90.00
_cell.angle_gamma   90.00
#
_symmetry.space_group_name_H-M   'P 1'
#
loop_
_entity.id
_entity.type
_entity.pdbx_description
1 polymer ?
#
loop_
_entity_poly.entity_id
_entity_poly.type
_entity_poly.pdbx_seq_one_letter_code
_entity_poly.pdbx_strand_id
1 'polypeptide(L)'
;MKKIVLTPEEEELLEEWLSLPWKEQKAVFWLWFKDLSKKQQAYVCAVLRQSLDFRQAPKVERWMERRWEKDFSLPPKRVASECRRYLGIRKEMLPWLIKTAQRVKKRLWMRYHRMGWVIPAPPPRRRRRKEAAPLPAPFRRKVAE
;
A
#
# COMPACT_ATOMS: atom_id res chain seq x y z
N MET A 1 13.97 -3.40 -7.60
CA MET A 1 14.08 -3.12 -6.15
C MET A 1 14.56 -4.40 -5.49
N LYS A 2 15.79 -4.43 -4.97
CA LYS A 2 16.29 -5.57 -4.20
C LYS A 2 15.46 -5.65 -2.91
N LYS A 3 14.88 -6.82 -2.60
CA LYS A 3 14.28 -7.05 -1.28
C LYS A 3 15.41 -7.02 -0.27
N ILE A 4 15.32 -6.15 0.72
CA ILE A 4 16.19 -6.22 1.90
C ILE A 4 15.64 -7.41 2.69
N VAL A 5 16.40 -8.50 2.77
CA VAL A 5 16.11 -9.64 3.63
C VAL A 5 16.80 -9.31 4.94
N LEU A 6 16.04 -9.10 6.01
CA LEU A 6 16.58 -8.94 7.34
C LEU A 6 16.99 -10.33 7.86
N THR A 7 18.07 -10.40 8.60
CA THR A 7 18.39 -11.63 9.35
C THR A 7 17.41 -11.76 10.53
N PRO A 8 17.19 -12.97 11.08
CA PRO A 8 16.33 -13.17 12.25
C PRO A 8 16.74 -12.29 13.45
N GLU A 9 18.05 -12.10 13.63
CA GLU A 9 18.62 -11.22 14.66
C GLU A 9 18.24 -9.74 14.43
N GLU A 10 18.27 -9.27 13.18
CA GLU A 10 17.85 -7.92 12.82
C GLU A 10 16.34 -7.72 12.99
N GLU A 11 15.53 -8.78 12.79
CA GLU A 11 14.09 -8.74 13.05
C GLU A 11 13.79 -8.63 14.54
N GLU A 12 14.48 -9.40 15.39
CA GLU A 12 14.33 -9.35 16.85
C GLU A 12 14.73 -7.98 17.43
N LEU A 13 15.86 -7.42 16.97
CA LEU A 13 16.29 -6.06 17.33
C LEU A 13 15.30 -4.98 16.86
N LEU A 14 14.66 -5.18 15.71
CA LEU A 14 13.65 -4.26 15.21
C LEU A 14 12.39 -4.33 16.08
N GLU A 15 11.95 -5.52 16.49
CA GLU A 15 10.81 -5.69 17.39
C GLU A 15 11.09 -5.11 18.77
N GLU A 16 12.28 -5.36 19.33
CA GLU A 16 12.72 -4.76 20.59
C GLU A 16 12.73 -3.23 20.50
N TRP A 17 13.33 -2.67 19.44
CA TRP A 17 13.34 -1.22 19.22
C TRP A 17 11.92 -0.65 19.10
N LEU A 18 11.02 -1.31 18.37
CA LEU A 18 9.64 -0.88 18.21
C LEU A 18 8.83 -0.96 19.52
N SER A 19 9.24 -1.79 20.48
CA SER A 19 8.61 -1.92 21.79
C SER A 19 8.95 -0.76 22.75
N LEU A 20 10.05 -0.04 22.50
CA LEU A 20 10.50 1.08 23.33
C LEU A 20 9.57 2.30 23.23
N PRO A 21 9.49 3.15 24.27
CA PRO A 21 8.85 4.46 24.17
C PRO A 21 9.49 5.35 23.10
N TRP A 22 8.71 6.20 22.43
CA TRP A 22 9.20 7.05 21.32
C TRP A 22 10.44 7.90 21.65
N LYS A 23 10.57 8.35 22.90
CA LYS A 23 11.76 9.10 23.36
C LYS A 23 13.02 8.25 23.31
N GLU A 24 12.92 6.99 23.72
CA GLU A 24 14.01 6.02 23.75
C GLU A 24 14.31 5.48 22.35
N GLN A 25 13.28 5.22 21.53
CA GLN A 25 13.44 4.87 20.12
C GLN A 25 14.31 5.88 19.36
N LYS A 26 14.08 7.18 19.60
CA LYS A 26 14.89 8.25 19.02
C LYS A 26 16.35 8.19 19.48
N ALA A 27 16.60 7.94 20.75
CA ALA A 27 17.95 7.87 21.30
C ALA A 27 18.73 6.70 20.69
N VAL A 28 18.12 5.51 20.66
CA VAL A 28 18.70 4.30 20.05
C VAL A 28 18.93 4.51 18.55
N PHE A 29 17.96 5.10 17.84
CA PHE A 29 18.11 5.43 16.43
C PHE A 29 19.30 6.37 16.19
N TRP A 30 19.46 7.42 17.00
CA TRP A 30 20.56 8.37 16.85
C TRP A 30 21.93 7.77 17.18
N LEU A 31 22.01 6.85 18.14
CA LEU A 31 23.22 6.08 18.43
C LEU A 31 23.62 5.24 17.22
N TRP A 32 22.71 4.38 16.75
CA TRP A 32 22.93 3.56 15.56
C TRP A 32 23.26 4.41 14.32
N PHE A 33 22.58 5.53 14.13
CA PHE A 33 22.81 6.43 12.99
C PHE A 33 24.21 7.05 13.01
N LYS A 34 24.78 7.34 14.19
CA LYS A 34 26.15 7.86 14.31
C LYS A 34 27.20 6.84 13.89
N ASP A 35 26.93 5.55 14.11
CA ASP A 35 27.85 4.46 13.79
C ASP A 35 27.90 4.13 12.28
N LEU A 36 26.95 4.65 11.50
CA LEU A 36 26.93 4.50 10.06
C LEU A 36 27.98 5.37 9.36
N SER A 37 28.50 4.90 8.23
CA SER A 37 29.36 5.71 7.35
C SER A 37 28.60 6.92 6.79
N LYS A 38 29.31 8.01 6.40
CA LYS A 38 28.69 9.21 5.81
C LYS A 38 27.79 8.90 4.59
N LYS A 39 28.15 7.92 3.76
CA LYS A 39 27.33 7.49 2.61
C LYS A 39 26.04 6.81 3.06
N GLN A 40 26.10 5.94 4.07
CA GLN A 40 24.93 5.28 4.66
C GLN A 40 24.04 6.27 5.40
N GLN A 41 24.62 7.19 6.18
CA GLN A 41 23.89 8.27 6.84
C GLN A 41 23.10 9.12 5.82
N ALA A 42 23.73 9.52 4.72
CA ALA A 42 23.06 10.26 3.65
C ALA A 42 21.90 9.47 3.02
N TYR A 43 22.09 8.16 2.81
CA TYR A 43 21.04 7.27 2.32
C TYR A 43 19.88 7.14 3.32
N VAL A 44 20.16 6.85 4.59
CA VAL A 44 19.15 6.75 5.65
C VAL A 44 18.42 8.08 5.82
N CYS A 45 19.11 9.22 5.82
CA CYS A 45 18.49 10.55 5.81
C CYS A 45 17.61 10.79 4.58
N ALA A 46 17.99 10.30 3.40
CA ALA A 46 17.16 10.41 2.19
C ALA A 46 15.93 9.52 2.28
N VAL A 47 16.06 8.29 2.78
CA VAL A 47 14.96 7.35 3.04
C VAL A 47 14.04 7.92 4.10
N LEU A 48 14.59 8.45 5.19
CA LEU A 48 13.87 9.11 6.26
C LEU A 48 13.21 10.39 5.77
N ARG A 49 13.86 11.27 5.01
CA ARG A 49 13.17 12.42 4.38
C ARG A 49 12.03 11.98 3.46
N GLN A 50 12.21 10.87 2.74
CA GLN A 50 11.16 10.31 1.89
C GLN A 50 10.03 9.67 2.70
N SER A 51 10.28 9.18 3.91
CA SER A 51 9.26 8.57 4.79
C SER A 51 8.69 9.53 5.85
N LEU A 52 9.42 10.60 6.19
CA LEU A 52 9.14 11.67 7.15
C LEU A 52 8.41 12.87 6.56
N ASP A 53 7.82 12.72 5.37
CA ASP A 53 6.61 13.47 5.02
C ASP A 53 5.38 12.98 5.84
N PHE A 54 5.61 12.43 7.04
CA PHE A 54 4.62 12.14 8.08
C PHE A 54 3.75 13.37 8.41
N ARG A 55 4.26 14.59 8.22
CA ARG A 55 3.45 15.82 8.30
C ARG A 55 2.28 15.82 7.31
N GLN A 56 2.44 15.16 6.17
CA GLN A 56 1.39 14.98 5.18
C GLN A 56 0.51 13.76 5.44
N ALA A 57 0.86 12.86 6.37
CA ALA A 57 0.06 11.67 6.64
C ALA A 57 -1.41 12.00 6.98
N PRO A 58 -1.72 13.01 7.84
CA PRO A 58 -3.11 13.43 8.06
C PRO A 58 -3.79 13.97 6.79
N LYS A 59 -3.05 14.69 5.94
CA LYS A 59 -3.55 15.22 4.66
C LYS A 59 -3.87 14.10 3.66
N VAL A 60 -3.00 13.09 3.60
CA VAL A 60 -3.17 11.87 2.78
C VAL A 60 -4.39 11.10 3.24
N GLU A 61 -4.51 10.82 4.54
CA GLU A 61 -5.65 10.08 5.08
C GLU A 61 -6.96 10.83 4.84
N ARG A 62 -7.03 12.13 5.15
CA ARG A 62 -8.21 12.95 4.92
C ARG A 62 -8.61 13.00 3.44
N TRP A 63 -7.63 13.06 2.53
CA TRP A 63 -7.91 13.00 1.09
C TRP A 63 -8.50 11.64 0.69
N MET A 64 -7.94 10.53 1.20
CA MET A 64 -8.44 9.18 0.92
C MET A 64 -9.85 8.96 1.48
N GLU A 65 -10.14 9.48 2.68
CA GLU A 65 -11.47 9.42 3.27
C GLU A 65 -12.50 10.10 2.38
N ARG A 66 -12.26 11.36 2.00
CA ARG A 66 -13.13 12.11 1.08
C ARG A 66 -13.34 11.41 -0.26
N ARG A 67 -12.32 10.69 -0.74
CA ARG A 67 -12.44 9.94 -2.00
C ARG A 67 -13.43 8.77 -1.87
N TRP A 68 -13.42 8.09 -0.72
CA TRP A 68 -14.34 6.96 -0.44
C TRP A 68 -15.71 7.37 0.06
N GLU A 69 -15.84 8.54 0.67
CA GLU A 69 -17.15 9.16 0.92
C GLU A 69 -17.91 9.38 -0.41
N LYS A 70 -17.19 9.74 -1.49
CA LYS A 70 -17.78 9.89 -2.83
C LYS A 70 -18.04 8.55 -3.53
N ASP A 71 -17.12 7.60 -3.42
CA ASP A 71 -17.25 6.29 -4.08
C ASP A 71 -16.50 5.21 -3.28
N PHE A 72 -17.25 4.49 -2.42
CA PHE A 72 -16.69 3.46 -1.56
C PHE A 72 -16.25 2.19 -2.32
N SER A 73 -16.71 2.01 -3.57
CA SER A 73 -16.42 0.82 -4.38
C SER A 73 -14.95 0.76 -4.83
N LEU A 74 -14.24 1.91 -4.81
CA LEU A 74 -12.88 2.02 -5.32
C LEU A 74 -11.90 1.13 -4.54
N PRO A 75 -11.02 0.38 -5.25
CA PRO A 75 -10.02 -0.43 -4.60
C PRO A 75 -8.88 0.43 -4.01
N PRO A 76 -8.28 0.04 -2.87
CA PRO A 76 -7.19 0.77 -2.23
C PRO A 76 -6.03 1.12 -3.17
N LYS A 77 -5.65 0.20 -4.07
CA LYS A 77 -4.58 0.42 -5.06
C LYS A 77 -4.87 1.59 -6.01
N ARG A 78 -6.13 1.75 -6.42
CA ARG A 78 -6.56 2.87 -7.29
C ARG A 78 -6.55 4.17 -6.52
N VAL A 79 -7.15 4.20 -5.33
CA VAL A 79 -7.19 5.40 -4.47
C VAL A 79 -5.79 5.88 -4.10
N ALA A 80 -4.87 4.96 -3.77
CA ALA A 80 -3.47 5.30 -3.52
C ALA A 80 -2.78 5.93 -4.74
N SER A 81 -3.06 5.41 -5.94
CA SER A 81 -2.48 5.94 -7.19
C SER A 81 -3.04 7.32 -7.54
N GLU A 82 -4.34 7.55 -7.34
CA GLU A 82 -5.00 8.85 -7.50
C GLU A 82 -4.45 9.86 -6.48
N CYS A 83 -4.36 9.46 -5.20
CA CYS A 83 -3.81 10.28 -4.12
C CYS A 83 -2.37 10.72 -4.43
N ARG A 84 -1.54 9.78 -4.89
CA ARG A 84 -0.16 10.06 -5.30
C ARG A 84 -0.10 11.17 -6.35
N ARG A 85 -0.89 11.04 -7.43
CA ARG A 85 -0.92 12.02 -8.52
C ARG A 85 -1.42 13.38 -8.02
N TYR A 86 -2.47 13.40 -7.21
CA TYR A 86 -3.08 14.62 -6.70
C TYR A 86 -2.15 15.39 -5.75
N LEU A 87 -1.49 14.69 -4.82
CA LEU A 87 -0.62 15.31 -3.81
C LEU A 87 0.84 15.44 -4.26
N GLY A 88 1.19 15.07 -5.50
CA GLY A 88 2.57 15.13 -6.00
C GLY A 88 3.53 14.22 -5.25
N ILE A 89 3.03 13.11 -4.67
CA ILE A 89 3.84 12.17 -3.88
C ILE A 89 4.70 11.33 -4.83
N ARG A 90 5.93 11.01 -4.40
CA ARG A 90 6.86 10.21 -5.18
C ARG A 90 6.35 8.77 -5.39
N LYS A 91 6.73 8.14 -6.52
CA LYS A 91 6.24 6.80 -6.90
C LYS A 91 6.73 5.70 -5.94
N GLU A 92 7.88 5.91 -5.32
CA GLU A 92 8.53 4.99 -4.38
C GLU A 92 7.68 4.80 -3.12
N MET A 93 6.85 5.78 -2.76
CA MET A 93 5.94 5.71 -1.61
C MET A 93 4.63 4.98 -1.91
N LEU A 94 4.41 4.51 -3.13
CA LEU A 94 3.16 3.84 -3.50
C LEU A 94 2.83 2.61 -2.62
N PRO A 95 3.79 1.74 -2.22
CA PRO A 95 3.50 0.65 -1.30
C PRO A 95 2.97 1.13 0.05
N TRP A 96 3.56 2.20 0.60
CA TRP A 96 3.09 2.83 1.84
C TRP A 96 1.69 3.43 1.67
N LEU A 97 1.45 4.16 0.57
CA LEU A 97 0.12 4.72 0.25
C LEU A 97 -0.94 3.63 0.13
N ILE A 98 -0.62 2.47 -0.44
CA ILE A 98 -1.55 1.33 -0.53
C ILE A 98 -1.88 0.79 0.86
N LYS A 99 -0.89 0.60 1.75
CA LYS A 99 -1.13 0.17 3.14
C LYS A 99 -1.97 1.19 3.91
N THR A 100 -1.69 2.49 3.75
CA THR A 100 -2.49 3.57 4.36
C THR A 100 -3.91 3.56 3.83
N ALA A 101 -4.10 3.43 2.51
CA ALA A 101 -5.40 3.30 1.88
C ALA A 101 -6.19 2.10 2.44
N GLN A 102 -5.57 0.93 2.58
CA GLN A 102 -6.22 -0.24 3.19
C GLN A 102 -6.68 0.02 4.63
N ARG A 103 -5.83 0.64 5.46
CA ARG A 103 -6.16 0.98 6.85
C ARG A 103 -7.33 1.96 6.94
N VAL A 104 -7.28 3.04 6.17
CA VAL A 104 -8.34 4.06 6.11
C VAL A 104 -9.66 3.44 5.64
N LYS A 105 -9.65 2.60 4.59
CA LYS A 105 -10.86 1.93 4.11
C LYS A 105 -11.46 1.00 5.17
N LYS A 106 -10.63 0.22 5.87
CA LYS A 106 -11.07 -0.63 6.98
C LYS A 106 -11.70 0.19 8.11
N ARG A 107 -11.07 1.31 8.48
CA ARG A 107 -11.60 2.24 9.50
C ARG A 107 -12.97 2.79 9.12
N LEU A 108 -13.15 3.25 7.87
CA LEU A 108 -14.43 3.74 7.37
C LEU A 108 -15.48 2.63 7.32
N TRP A 109 -15.11 1.43 6.87
CA TRP A 109 -16.00 0.27 6.85
C TRP A 109 -16.54 -0.04 8.24
N MET A 110 -15.66 -0.10 9.26
CA MET A 110 -16.06 -0.28 10.66
C MET A 110 -17.00 0.83 11.15
N ARG A 111 -16.73 2.09 10.77
CA ARG A 111 -17.57 3.24 11.13
C ARG A 111 -18.98 3.11 10.53
N TYR A 112 -19.09 2.79 9.25
CA TYR A 112 -20.38 2.59 8.58
C TYR A 112 -21.15 1.40 9.17
N HIS A 113 -20.47 0.31 9.46
CA HIS A 113 -21.10 -0.87 10.07
C HIS A 113 -21.66 -0.56 11.47
N ARG A 114 -20.96 0.26 12.27
CA ARG A 114 -21.48 0.71 13.59
C ARG A 114 -22.71 1.62 13.47
N MET A 115 -22.84 2.37 12.38
CA MET A 115 -24.00 3.24 12.13
C MET A 115 -25.17 2.49 11.48
N GLY A 116 -25.05 1.18 11.21
CA GLY A 116 -26.07 0.41 10.49
C GLY A 116 -26.19 0.76 9.00
N TRP A 117 -25.21 1.46 8.43
CA TRP A 117 -25.24 1.84 7.02
C TRP A 117 -24.92 0.64 6.13
N VAL A 118 -25.81 0.35 5.19
CA VAL A 118 -25.58 -0.66 4.15
C VAL A 118 -24.62 -0.07 3.13
N ILE A 119 -23.34 -0.45 3.20
CA ILE A 119 -22.36 -0.06 2.18
C ILE A 119 -22.78 -0.71 0.88
N PRO A 120 -22.99 0.05 -0.22
CA PRO A 120 -23.36 -0.52 -1.50
C PRO A 120 -22.28 -1.52 -1.92
N ALA A 121 -22.69 -2.75 -2.18
CA ALA A 121 -21.78 -3.78 -2.67
C ALA A 121 -21.05 -3.23 -3.90
N PRO A 122 -19.73 -3.45 -4.04
CA PRO A 122 -19.03 -3.06 -5.24
C PRO A 122 -19.78 -3.66 -6.44
N PRO A 123 -19.95 -2.92 -7.54
CA PRO A 123 -20.62 -3.46 -8.71
C PRO A 123 -19.95 -4.78 -9.06
N PRO A 124 -20.72 -5.83 -9.39
CA PRO A 124 -20.15 -7.12 -9.73
C PRO A 124 -19.07 -6.85 -10.77
N ARG A 125 -17.82 -7.23 -10.47
CA ARG A 125 -16.76 -7.12 -11.46
C ARG A 125 -17.33 -7.84 -12.66
N ARG A 126 -17.57 -7.12 -13.77
CA ARG A 126 -17.82 -7.76 -15.06
C ARG A 126 -16.64 -8.69 -15.21
N ARG A 127 -16.83 -9.98 -14.87
CA ARG A 127 -15.90 -11.02 -15.27
C ARG A 127 -15.82 -10.73 -16.74
N ARG A 128 -14.65 -10.27 -17.22
CA ARG A 128 -14.38 -10.31 -18.65
C ARG A 128 -14.83 -11.70 -19.01
N ARG A 129 -15.98 -11.83 -19.69
CA ARG A 129 -16.33 -13.07 -20.34
C ARG A 129 -15.04 -13.33 -21.10
N LYS A 130 -14.28 -14.32 -20.65
CA LYS A 130 -13.38 -14.99 -21.57
C LYS A 130 -14.40 -15.44 -22.61
N GLU A 131 -14.52 -14.68 -23.70
CA GLU A 131 -15.14 -15.16 -24.90
C GLU A 131 -14.50 -16.53 -25.06
N ALA A 132 -15.32 -17.56 -24.89
CA ALA A 132 -14.84 -18.93 -25.03
C ALA A 132 -14.11 -18.93 -26.37
N ALA A 133 -12.83 -19.30 -26.36
CA ALA A 133 -12.09 -19.40 -27.59
C ALA A 133 -12.97 -20.21 -28.57
N PRO A 134 -13.18 -19.72 -29.81
CA PRO A 134 -14.03 -20.42 -30.76
C PRO A 134 -13.56 -21.88 -30.82
N LEU A 135 -14.51 -22.81 -30.65
CA LEU A 135 -14.20 -24.24 -30.68
C LEU A 135 -13.41 -24.54 -31.96
N PRO A 136 -12.30 -25.29 -31.90
CA PRO A 136 -11.57 -25.68 -33.09
C PRO A 136 -12.53 -26.37 -34.07
N ALA A 137 -12.53 -25.92 -35.33
CA ALA A 137 -13.41 -26.45 -36.35
C ALA A 137 -13.27 -27.98 -36.43
N PRO A 138 -14.38 -28.74 -36.60
CA PRO A 138 -14.32 -30.19 -36.67
C PRO A 138 -13.42 -30.59 -37.84
N PHE A 139 -12.40 -31.41 -37.54
CA PHE A 139 -11.52 -32.01 -38.55
C PHE A 139 -12.38 -32.74 -39.58
N ARG A 140 -12.47 -32.20 -40.81
CA ARG A 140 -13.03 -32.93 -41.95
C ARG A 140 -12.15 -34.17 -42.18
N ARG A 141 -12.67 -35.35 -41.87
CA ARG A 141 -12.07 -36.61 -42.32
C ARG A 141 -12.12 -36.61 -43.85
N LYS A 142 -10.95 -36.64 -44.50
CA LYS A 142 -10.86 -36.99 -45.92
C LYS A 142 -11.26 -38.46 -46.03
N VAL A 143 -12.36 -38.73 -46.72
CA VAL A 143 -12.68 -40.06 -47.22
C VAL A 143 -11.75 -40.27 -48.41
N ALA A 144 -10.87 -41.26 -48.36
CA ALA A 144 -10.09 -41.68 -49.50
C ALA A 144 -10.97 -42.59 -50.37
N GLU A 145 -11.03 -42.30 -51.67
CA GLU A 145 -11.61 -43.17 -52.70
C GLU A 145 -10.72 -44.38 -52.97
#